data_AF-A0A7W0H698-F1
#
_entry.id   AF-A0A7W0H698-F1
#
_cell.length_a   1.000
_cell.length_b   1.000
_cell.length_c   1.000
_cell.angle_alpha   90.00
_cell.angle_beta   90.00
_cell.angle_gamma   90.00
#
_symmetry.space_group_name_H-M   'P 1'
#
loop_
_entity.id
_entity.type
_entity.pdbx_description
1 polymer ?
#
loop_
_entity_poly.entity_id
_entity_poly.type
_entity_poly.pdbx_seq_one_letter_code
_entity_poly.pdbx_strand_id
1 'polypeptide(L)' 'MLVGTWAAADRAISFYRRHGFEQVSPERTSALLKTYWAIPDRQIETSVVLANPPLDAGL' A
#
# COMPACT_ATOMS: atom_id res chain seq x y z
N MET A 1 -5.84 -4.71 8.15
CA MET A 1 -6.13 -3.31 7.80
C MET A 1 -5.27 -2.89 6.63
N LEU A 2 -5.82 -2.13 5.68
CA LEU A 2 -5.10 -1.61 4.51
C LEU A 2 -5.05 -0.08 4.57
N VAL A 3 -3.92 0.48 4.17
CA VAL A 3 -3.72 1.92 4.03
C VAL A 3 -3.11 2.20 2.67
N GLY A 4 -3.83 2.92 1.81
CA GLY A 4 -3.31 3.45 0.55
C GLY A 4 -2.72 4.85 0.74
N THR A 5 -1.54 5.11 0.18
CA THR A 5 -0.91 6.44 0.18
C THR A 5 -0.08 6.65 -1.08
N TRP A 6 0.39 7.88 -1.33
CA TRP A 6 1.30 8.17 -2.43
C TRP A 6 2.68 7.59 -2.14
N ALA A 7 3.35 7.05 -3.16
CA ALA A 7 4.71 6.53 -3.03
C ALA A 7 5.71 7.58 -2.52
N ALA A 8 5.46 8.86 -2.81
CA ALA A 8 6.27 10.00 -2.35
C ALA A 8 5.96 10.45 -0.90
N ALA A 9 5.00 9.82 -0.20
CA ALA A 9 4.59 10.23 1.14
C ALA A 9 5.46 9.59 2.24
N ASP A 10 6.78 9.83 2.21
CA ASP A 10 7.76 9.17 3.10
C ASP A 10 7.41 9.22 4.59
N ARG A 11 6.89 10.36 5.06
CA ARG A 11 6.49 10.52 6.47
C ARG A 11 5.32 9.61 6.85
N ALA A 12 4.31 9.50 5.99
CA ALA A 12 3.17 8.62 6.23
C ALA A 12 3.60 7.15 6.21
N ILE A 13 4.41 6.78 5.21
CA ILE A 13 4.96 5.42 5.09
C ILE A 13 5.76 5.06 6.33
N SER A 14 6.69 5.93 6.77
CA SER A 14 7.49 5.68 7.97
C SER A 14 6.65 5.60 9.24
N PHE A 15 5.58 6.38 9.35
CA PHE A 15 4.66 6.31 10.48
C PHE A 15 4.01 4.93 10.55
N TYR A 16 3.36 4.48 9.47
CA TYR A 16 2.67 3.18 9.46
C TYR A 16 3.64 2.00 9.66
N ARG A 17 4.85 2.05 9.09
CA ARG A 17 5.86 1.02 9.32
C ARG A 17 6.25 0.88 10.79
N ARG A 18 6.37 1.98 11.53
CA ARG A 18 6.61 1.95 12.99
C ARG A 18 5.44 1.35 13.77
N HIS A 19 4.24 1.37 13.20
CA HIS A 19 3.03 0.78 13.77
C HIS A 19 2.75 -0.65 13.26
N GLY A 20 3.77 -1.34 12.74
CA GLY A 20 3.68 -2.76 12.35
C GLY A 20 3.01 -2.99 10.99
N PHE A 21 2.86 -1.95 10.17
CA PHE A 21 2.45 -2.12 8.79
C PHE A 21 3.64 -2.46 7.90
N GLU A 22 3.41 -3.31 6.92
CA GLU A 22 4.38 -3.61 5.88
C GLU A 22 3.83 -3.21 4.52
N GLN A 23 4.71 -2.75 3.64
CA GLN A 23 4.33 -2.40 2.28
C GLN A 23 4.03 -3.68 1.49
N VAL A 24 2.89 -3.69 0.82
CA VAL A 24 2.45 -4.80 -0.04
C VAL A 24 3.23 -4.77 -1.36
N SER A 25 3.47 -5.93 -1.96
CA SER A 25 4.14 -6.05 -3.27
C SER A 25 3.46 -5.16 -4.33
N PRO A 26 4.20 -4.66 -5.34
CA PRO A 26 3.61 -3.82 -6.39
C PRO A 26 2.47 -4.50 -7.15
N GLU A 27 2.58 -5.81 -7.40
CA GLU A 27 1.58 -6.60 -8.13
C GLU A 27 0.26 -6.65 -7.33
N ARG A 28 0.35 -6.89 -6.02
CA ARG A 28 -0.81 -6.92 -5.13
C ARG A 28 -1.34 -5.54 -4.82
N THR A 29 -0.47 -4.54 -4.66
CA THR A 29 -0.86 -3.13 -4.48
C THR A 29 -1.78 -2.69 -5.62
N SER A 30 -1.42 -2.98 -6.87
CA SER A 30 -2.22 -2.63 -8.03
C SER A 30 -3.60 -3.30 -7.99
N ALA A 31 -3.67 -4.58 -7.61
CA ALA A 31 -4.95 -5.29 -7.45
C ALA A 31 -5.80 -4.68 -6.33
N LEU A 32 -5.22 -4.45 -5.15
CA LEU A 32 -5.90 -3.88 -3.98
C LEU A 32 -6.44 -2.48 -4.26
N LEU A 33 -5.66 -1.63 -4.94
CA LEU A 33 -6.09 -0.28 -5.32
C LEU A 33 -7.28 -0.33 -6.26
N LYS A 34 -7.28 -1.22 -7.27
CA LYS A 34 -8.43 -1.41 -8.18
C LYS A 34 -9.67 -1.97 -7.48
N THR A 35 -9.50 -2.80 -6.46
CA THR A 35 -10.61 -3.41 -5.73
C THR A 35 -11.27 -2.45 -4.74
N TYR A 36 -10.47 -1.67 -4.01
CA TYR A 36 -10.95 -0.92 -2.85
C TYR A 36 -10.97 0.60 -3.03
N TRP A 37 -10.34 1.14 -4.08
CA TRP A 37 -10.32 2.58 -4.37
C TRP A 37 -10.77 2.89 -5.80
N ALA A 38 -11.62 3.90 -5.94
CA ALA A 38 -12.00 4.44 -7.24
C ALA A 38 -11.01 5.54 -7.68
N ILE A 39 -9.85 5.13 -8.19
CA ILE A 39 -8.78 6.04 -8.65
C ILE A 39 -8.31 5.68 -10.07
N PRO A 40 -7.78 6.63 -10.87
CA PRO A 40 -7.27 6.35 -12.21
C PRO A 40 -6.03 5.45 -12.20
N ASP A 41 -5.79 4.68 -13.26
CA ASP A 41 -4.61 3.80 -13.38
C ASP A 41 -3.28 4.55 -13.17
N ARG A 42 -3.16 5.80 -13.67
CA ARG A 42 -1.94 6.62 -13.44
C ARG A 42 -1.69 6.95 -11.97
N GLN A 43 -2.74 7.04 -11.17
CA GLN A 43 -2.60 7.24 -9.73
C GLN A 43 -2.16 5.94 -9.04
N ILE A 44 -2.61 4.78 -9.53
CA ILE A 44 -2.18 3.47 -9.03
C ILE A 44 -0.66 3.32 -9.19
N GLU A 45 -0.12 3.69 -10.35
CA GLU A 45 1.34 3.63 -10.64
C GLU A 45 2.19 4.45 -9.66
N THR A 46 1.61 5.46 -9.02
CA THR A 46 2.30 6.38 -8.09
C THR A 46 1.84 6.21 -6.65
N SER A 47 1.10 5.14 -6.36
CA SER A 47 0.55 4.81 -5.04
C SER A 47 1.14 3.53 -4.48
N VAL A 48 1.10 3.40 -3.16
CA VAL A 48 1.52 2.21 -2.42
C VAL A 48 0.45 1.83 -1.42
N VAL A 49 0.36 0.54 -1.10
CA VAL A 49 -0.50 0.04 -0.03
C VAL A 49 0.35 -0.55 1.08
N LEU A 50 0.03 -0.23 2.33
CA LEU A 50 0.57 -0.90 3.51
C LEU A 50 -0.51 -1.75 4.19
N ALA A 51 -0.12 -2.88 4.75
CA ALA A 51 -1.00 -3.82 5.43
C ALA A 51 -0.49 -4.21 6.83
N ASN A 52 -1.42 -4.37 7.76
CA ASN A 52 -1.20 -5.01 9.06
C ASN A 52 -2.42 -5.92 9.37
N PRO A 53 -2.26 -7.25 9.52
CA PRO A 53 -0.99 -7.98 9.40
C PRO A 53 -0.40 -7.91 7.97
N PRO A 54 0.91 -8.14 7.81
CA PRO A 54 1.54 -8.22 6.50
C PRO A 54 0.86 -9.27 5.62
N LEU A 55 0.59 -8.93 4.36
CA LEU A 55 -0.06 -9.85 3.42
C LEU A 55 0.94 -10.75 2.69
N ASP A 56 2.21 -10.36 2.67
CA ASP A 56 3.27 -11.01 1.89
C ASP A 56 4.31 -11.70 2.78
N ALA A 57 4.12 -11.67 4.11
CA ALA A 57 4.93 -12.47 5.03
C ALA A 57 4.52 -13.94 4.92
N GLY A 58 5.26 -14.74 4.15
CA GLY A 58 5.05 -16.19 4.02
C GLY A 58 5.13 -16.78 2.62
N LEU A 59 5.63 -16.05 1.61
CA LEU A 59 6.22 -16.64 0.40
C LEU A 59 7.71 -16.86 0.59
#